data_AF-A0A963MI26-F1
#
_entry.id   AF-A0A963MI26-F1
#
_cell.length_a   1.000
_cell.length_b   1.000
_cell.length_c   1.000
_cell.angle_alpha   90.00
_cell.angle_beta   90.00
_cell.angle_gamma   90.00
#
_symmetry.space_group_name_H-M   'P 1'
#
loop_
_entity.id
_entity.type
_entity.pdbx_description
1 polymer ?
#
loop_
_entity_poly.entity_id
_entity_poly.type
_entity_poly.pdbx_seq_one_letter_code
_entity_poly.pdbx_strand_id
1 'polypeptide(L)'
;HRLLAGGTVSSYRWLGALIAGLLRDMGVAAHALSPDDVRRNPGNPALGWACFGGLSPWEVVADGRKIVGLAQLRRRTGVLLTSGTLLARPDWAALCAALGRPADDARALAGVTTSCEEQLGAAPLVESFASELHQMLTDVLGELRTHPVAA
;
A
#
# COMPACT_ATOMS: atom_id res chain seq x y z
N HIS A 1 17.73 12.95 -1.35
CA HIS A 1 16.49 13.55 -1.89
C HIS A 1 15.66 14.13 -0.75
N ARG A 2 14.99 15.28 -0.93
CA ARG A 2 14.22 15.98 0.14
C ARG A 2 13.11 15.14 0.77
N LEU A 3 12.48 14.26 -0.03
CA LEU A 3 11.41 13.37 0.42
C LEU A 3 11.89 12.25 1.36
N LEU A 4 13.20 12.07 1.50
CA LEU A 4 13.80 11.09 2.41
C LEU A 4 14.27 11.73 3.72
N ALA A 5 14.06 13.04 3.90
CA ALA A 5 14.41 13.74 5.12
C ALA A 5 13.57 13.21 6.30
N GLY A 6 14.16 13.13 7.49
CA GLY A 6 13.48 12.66 8.70
C GLY A 6 13.50 11.14 8.93
N GLY A 7 14.28 10.38 8.15
CA GLY A 7 14.55 8.96 8.42
C GLY A 7 13.52 7.99 7.82
N THR A 8 13.64 6.71 8.20
CA THR A 8 12.93 5.58 7.57
C THR A 8 11.42 5.75 7.59
N VAL A 9 10.83 6.03 8.76
CA VAL A 9 9.37 6.15 8.92
C VAL A 9 8.86 7.40 8.21
N SER A 10 9.50 8.54 8.38
CA SER A 10 9.09 9.81 7.77
C SER A 10 9.10 9.77 6.24
N SER A 11 9.97 8.95 5.65
CA SER A 11 10.09 8.83 4.19
C SER A 11 8.90 8.12 3.52
N TYR A 12 8.07 7.40 4.28
CA TYR A 12 6.83 6.82 3.77
C TYR A 12 5.67 7.83 3.75
N ARG A 13 5.74 8.89 4.57
CA ARG A 13 4.62 9.81 4.80
C ARG A 13 4.07 10.40 3.52
N TRP A 14 4.95 10.94 2.67
CA TRP A 14 4.53 11.60 1.44
C TRP A 14 3.85 10.61 0.47
N LEU A 15 4.39 9.38 0.35
CA LEU A 15 3.88 8.37 -0.55
C LEU A 15 2.53 7.83 -0.09
N GLY A 16 2.42 7.51 1.20
CA GLY A 16 1.14 7.10 1.81
C GLY A 16 0.07 8.17 1.69
N ALA A 17 0.40 9.44 1.98
CA ALA A 17 -0.53 10.55 1.86
C ALA A 17 -0.97 10.81 0.42
N LEU A 18 -0.04 10.68 -0.55
CA LEU A 18 -0.33 10.83 -1.99
C LEU A 18 -1.31 9.76 -2.45
N ILE A 19 -1.04 8.48 -2.17
CA ILE A 19 -1.91 7.38 -2.59
C ILE A 19 -3.27 7.46 -1.88
N ALA A 20 -3.29 7.83 -0.60
CA ALA A 20 -4.56 8.05 0.10
C ALA A 20 -5.38 9.21 -0.52
N GLY A 21 -4.71 10.26 -1.03
CA GLY A 21 -5.34 11.34 -1.79
C GLY A 21 -5.99 10.82 -3.07
N LEU A 22 -5.21 10.12 -3.90
CA LEU A 22 -5.68 9.49 -5.12
C LEU A 22 -6.91 8.60 -4.88
N LEU A 23 -6.85 7.74 -3.86
CA LEU A 23 -7.96 6.86 -3.52
C LEU A 23 -9.23 7.65 -3.13
N ARG A 24 -9.08 8.78 -2.42
CA ARG A 24 -10.22 9.66 -2.09
C ARG A 24 -10.80 10.35 -3.31
N ASP A 25 -9.96 10.79 -4.24
CA ASP A 25 -10.42 11.42 -5.48
C ASP A 25 -11.22 10.44 -6.35
N MET A 26 -10.93 9.14 -6.24
CA MET A 26 -11.71 8.06 -6.86
C MET A 26 -12.94 7.60 -6.05
N GLY A 27 -13.21 8.20 -4.88
CA GLY A 27 -14.38 7.88 -4.06
C GLY A 27 -14.17 6.81 -2.97
N VAL A 28 -12.94 6.33 -2.74
CA VAL A 28 -12.62 5.47 -1.59
C VAL A 28 -12.25 6.34 -0.39
N ALA A 29 -12.91 6.17 0.75
CA ALA A 29 -12.68 6.93 1.99
C ALA A 29 -11.35 6.54 2.70
N ALA A 30 -10.24 6.64 1.98
CA ALA A 30 -8.93 6.16 2.38
C ALA A 30 -8.13 7.21 3.16
N HIS A 31 -7.33 6.78 4.13
CA HIS A 31 -6.38 7.63 4.84
C HIS A 31 -5.12 6.86 5.25
N ALA A 32 -3.99 7.58 5.32
CA ALA A 32 -2.72 7.04 5.76
C ALA A 32 -2.62 7.09 7.29
N LEU A 33 -2.18 5.99 7.90
CA LEU A 33 -2.08 5.88 9.36
C LEU A 33 -0.82 6.60 9.89
N SER A 34 -0.96 7.41 10.93
CA SER A 34 0.21 7.93 11.63
C SER A 34 0.90 6.84 12.46
N PRO A 35 2.15 7.04 12.92
CA PRO A 35 2.78 6.13 13.87
C PRO A 35 1.96 5.90 15.16
N ASP A 36 1.20 6.91 15.60
CA ASP A 36 0.32 6.80 16.77
C ASP A 36 -0.91 5.93 16.51
N ASP A 37 -1.49 6.01 15.30
CA ASP A 37 -2.63 5.17 14.93
C ASP A 37 -2.24 3.69 14.93
N VAL A 38 -1.07 3.36 14.36
CA VAL A 38 -0.55 1.99 14.33
C VAL A 38 -0.30 1.45 15.73
N ARG A 39 0.21 2.27 16.65
CA ARG A 39 0.41 1.87 18.06
C ARG A 39 -0.90 1.54 18.77
N ARG A 40 -2.00 2.24 18.43
CA ARG A 40 -3.32 2.02 19.02
C ARG A 40 -4.03 0.79 18.47
N ASN A 41 -3.69 0.36 17.26
CA ASN A 41 -4.31 -0.79 16.62
C ASN A 41 -3.23 -1.80 16.17
N PRO A 42 -2.59 -2.51 17.12
CA PRO A 42 -1.64 -3.55 16.77
C PRO A 42 -2.36 -4.65 15.98
N GLY A 43 -1.88 -4.92 14.77
CA GLY A 43 -2.43 -5.97 13.91
C GLY A 43 -2.28 -7.36 14.51
N ASN A 44 -2.94 -8.36 13.90
CA ASN A 44 -2.87 -9.75 14.36
C ASN A 44 -1.44 -10.32 14.18
N PRO A 45 -0.73 -10.69 15.26
CA PRO A 45 0.63 -11.24 15.16
C PRO A 45 0.71 -12.52 14.32
N ALA A 46 -0.38 -13.31 14.26
CA ALA A 46 -0.43 -14.53 13.44
C ALA A 46 -0.25 -14.25 11.94
N LEU A 47 -0.60 -13.02 11.49
CA LEU A 47 -0.46 -12.59 10.11
C LEU A 47 0.85 -11.84 9.83
N GLY A 48 1.77 -11.75 10.78
CA GLY A 48 3.03 -10.99 10.64
C GLY A 48 3.96 -11.49 9.53
N TRP A 49 3.70 -12.67 8.98
CA TRP A 49 4.40 -13.21 7.81
C TRP A 49 3.95 -12.55 6.49
N ALA A 50 2.74 -11.98 6.45
CA ALA A 50 2.14 -11.42 5.25
C ALA A 50 2.27 -9.89 5.27
N CYS A 51 2.77 -9.30 4.18
CA CYS A 51 2.91 -7.84 4.06
C CYS A 51 1.58 -7.11 4.32
N PHE A 52 0.45 -7.66 3.84
CA PHE A 52 -0.88 -7.10 4.06
C PHE A 52 -1.56 -7.54 5.37
N GLY A 53 -0.91 -8.39 6.17
CA GLY A 53 -1.47 -8.95 7.41
C GLY A 53 -1.46 -8.01 8.61
N GLY A 54 -0.66 -6.94 8.56
CA GLY A 54 -0.54 -5.94 9.61
C GLY A 54 -0.48 -4.51 9.06
N LEU A 55 -0.49 -3.55 9.98
CA LEU A 55 -0.42 -2.12 9.69
C LEU A 55 0.93 -1.56 10.09
N SER A 56 1.54 -0.77 9.21
CA SER A 56 2.77 -0.02 9.44
C SER A 56 2.53 1.48 9.24
N PRO A 57 3.37 2.35 9.82
CA PRO A 57 3.18 3.79 9.68
C PRO A 57 3.13 4.23 8.21
N TRP A 58 2.16 5.09 7.93
CA TRP A 58 1.84 5.69 6.64
C TRP A 58 1.26 4.75 5.58
N GLU A 59 1.04 3.49 5.91
CA GLU A 59 0.20 2.62 5.09
C GLU A 59 -1.24 3.12 5.08
N VAL A 60 -1.98 2.76 4.03
CA VAL A 60 -3.31 3.32 3.78
C VAL A 60 -4.37 2.29 4.11
N VAL A 61 -5.40 2.76 4.82
CA VAL A 61 -6.59 1.99 5.17
C VAL A 61 -7.86 2.63 4.61
N ALA A 62 -8.88 1.81 4.42
CA ALA A 62 -10.27 2.22 4.24
C ALA A 62 -11.16 1.30 5.09
N ASP A 63 -12.16 1.86 5.78
CA ASP A 63 -12.95 1.15 6.80
C ASP A 63 -12.11 0.40 7.85
N GLY A 64 -10.98 0.98 8.25
CA GLY A 64 -10.05 0.38 9.21
C GLY A 64 -9.28 -0.85 8.71
N ARG A 65 -9.47 -1.25 7.44
CA ARG A 65 -8.79 -2.37 6.79
C ARG A 65 -7.76 -1.88 5.80
N LYS A 66 -6.66 -2.62 5.68
CA LYS A 66 -5.53 -2.25 4.82
C LYS A 66 -5.90 -2.34 3.34
N ILE A 67 -5.61 -1.28 2.59
CA ILE A 67 -5.80 -1.21 1.13
C ILE A 67 -4.49 -0.92 0.39
N VAL A 68 -3.52 -0.26 1.03
CA VAL A 68 -2.18 -0.04 0.48
C VAL A 68 -1.11 -0.45 1.48
N GLY A 69 -0.16 -1.28 1.02
CA GLY A 69 1.07 -1.60 1.74
C GLY A 69 2.26 -0.78 1.24
N LEU A 70 3.19 -0.46 2.14
CA LEU A 70 4.43 0.27 1.80
C LEU A 70 5.66 -0.54 2.21
N ALA A 71 6.70 -0.49 1.38
CA ALA A 71 7.99 -1.08 1.71
C ALA A 71 9.14 -0.22 1.20
N GLN A 72 10.33 -0.44 1.77
CA GLN A 72 11.51 0.34 1.45
C GLN A 72 12.77 -0.48 1.58
N LEU A 73 13.68 -0.27 0.64
CA LEU A 73 15.04 -0.76 0.70
C LEU A 73 16.01 0.42 0.71
N ARG A 74 16.88 0.48 1.73
CA ARG A 74 17.95 1.48 1.82
C ARG A 74 19.30 0.83 1.62
N ARG A 75 20.12 1.44 0.74
CA ARG A 75 21.51 1.06 0.45
C ARG A 75 22.36 2.32 0.40
N ARG A 76 23.69 2.16 0.43
CA ARG A 76 24.61 3.31 0.29
C ARG A 76 24.39 4.09 -1.00
N THR A 77 23.96 3.42 -2.07
CA THR A 77 23.77 4.00 -3.41
C THR A 77 22.39 4.61 -3.62
N GLY A 78 21.43 4.39 -2.72
CA GLY A 78 20.09 4.90 -2.90
C GLY A 78 19.03 4.28 -2.00
N VAL A 79 17.79 4.74 -2.21
CA VAL A 79 16.61 4.26 -1.51
C VAL A 79 15.55 3.91 -2.54
N LEU A 80 15.02 2.70 -2.45
CA LEU A 80 13.83 2.27 -3.18
C LEU A 80 12.64 2.34 -2.24
N LEU A 81 11.61 3.08 -2.63
CA LEU A 81 10.29 3.06 -2.01
C LEU A 81 9.35 2.28 -2.94
N THR A 82 8.58 1.36 -2.39
CA THR A 82 7.55 0.61 -3.12
C THR A 82 6.22 0.71 -2.39
N SER A 83 5.15 0.64 -3.16
CA SER A 83 3.77 0.57 -2.68
C SER A 83 3.03 -0.50 -3.45
N GLY A 84 2.14 -1.23 -2.77
CA GLY A 84 1.17 -2.11 -3.41
C GLY A 84 -0.24 -1.68 -3.05
N THR A 85 -1.10 -1.48 -4.04
CA THR A 85 -2.51 -1.10 -3.87
C THR A 85 -3.39 -2.29 -4.25
N LEU A 86 -4.32 -2.67 -3.38
CA LEU A 86 -5.29 -3.73 -3.67
C LEU A 86 -6.42 -3.15 -4.53
N LEU A 87 -6.31 -3.27 -5.85
CA LEU A 87 -7.37 -2.85 -6.78
C LEU A 87 -8.57 -3.80 -6.73
N ALA A 88 -8.30 -5.11 -6.68
CA ALA A 88 -9.28 -6.17 -6.47
C ALA A 88 -8.88 -7.03 -5.26
N ARG A 89 -9.81 -7.83 -4.76
CA ARG A 89 -9.54 -8.74 -3.64
C ARG A 89 -8.51 -9.80 -4.04
N PRO A 90 -7.37 -9.93 -3.32
CA PRO A 90 -6.42 -10.99 -3.60
C PRO A 90 -6.99 -12.38 -3.27
N ASP A 91 -6.53 -13.39 -4.01
CA ASP A 91 -6.76 -14.78 -3.64
C ASP A 91 -5.83 -15.17 -2.47
N TRP A 92 -6.29 -14.86 -1.26
CA TRP A 92 -5.55 -15.17 -0.04
C TRP A 92 -5.38 -16.67 0.19
N ALA A 93 -6.30 -17.51 -0.31
CA ALA A 93 -6.18 -18.96 -0.20
C ALA A 93 -5.03 -19.48 -1.07
N ALA A 94 -4.92 -18.99 -2.30
CA ALA A 94 -3.78 -19.29 -3.18
C ALA A 94 -2.46 -18.82 -2.57
N LEU A 95 -2.41 -17.61 -2.00
CA LEU A 95 -1.21 -17.12 -1.30
C LEU A 95 -0.82 -18.02 -0.12
N CYS A 96 -1.78 -18.37 0.73
CA CYS A 96 -1.53 -19.25 1.88
C CYS A 96 -1.05 -20.62 1.44
N ALA A 97 -1.67 -21.21 0.41
CA ALA A 97 -1.25 -22.50 -0.14
C ALA A 97 0.19 -22.45 -0.69
N ALA A 98 0.52 -21.42 -1.47
CA ALA A 98 1.85 -21.25 -2.06
C ALA A 98 2.97 -21.08 -1.01
N LEU A 99 2.64 -20.50 0.15
CA LEU A 99 3.59 -20.24 1.23
C LEU A 99 3.51 -21.25 2.38
N GLY A 100 2.73 -22.34 2.23
CA GLY A 100 2.58 -23.37 3.25
C GLY A 100 1.95 -22.87 4.56
N ARG A 101 1.01 -21.91 4.46
CA ARG A 101 0.33 -21.28 5.60
C ARG A 101 -1.01 -21.95 5.90
N PRO A 102 -1.49 -21.92 7.16
CA PRO A 102 -2.81 -22.43 7.51
C PRO A 102 -3.93 -21.79 6.69
N ALA A 103 -4.94 -22.57 6.31
CA ALA A 103 -6.09 -22.04 5.56
C ALA A 103 -6.86 -20.95 6.33
N ASP A 104 -6.84 -20.98 7.66
CA ASP A 104 -7.45 -19.95 8.50
C ASP A 104 -6.76 -18.59 8.37
N ASP A 105 -5.46 -18.55 8.00
CA ASP A 105 -4.75 -17.30 7.73
C ASP A 105 -5.40 -16.56 6.55
N ALA A 106 -5.95 -17.27 5.54
CA ALA A 106 -6.61 -16.64 4.40
C ALA A 106 -7.88 -15.88 4.81
N ARG A 107 -8.68 -16.47 5.72
CA ARG A 107 -9.87 -15.82 6.27
C ARG A 107 -9.50 -14.60 7.11
N ALA A 108 -8.44 -14.73 7.92
CA ALA A 108 -7.94 -13.64 8.73
C ALA A 108 -7.37 -12.49 7.86
N LEU A 109 -6.65 -12.80 6.78
CA LEU A 109 -6.18 -11.81 5.79
C LEU A 109 -7.34 -11.07 5.13
N ALA A 110 -8.38 -11.80 4.71
CA ALA A 110 -9.59 -11.19 4.16
C ALA A 110 -10.28 -10.24 5.15
N GLY A 111 -10.24 -10.54 6.46
CA GLY A 111 -10.83 -9.70 7.50
C GLY A 111 -10.08 -8.41 7.78
N VAL A 112 -8.76 -8.37 7.53
CA VAL A 112 -7.91 -7.18 7.82
C VAL A 112 -7.55 -6.37 6.58
N THR A 113 -7.97 -6.82 5.40
CA THR A 113 -7.72 -6.16 4.11
C THR A 113 -9.02 -5.74 3.45
N THR A 114 -8.93 -4.75 2.56
CA THR A 114 -10.00 -4.34 1.64
C THR A 114 -9.38 -4.02 0.29
N SER A 115 -10.22 -3.79 -0.73
CA SER A 115 -9.78 -3.46 -2.08
C SER A 115 -10.58 -2.31 -2.65
N CYS A 116 -10.08 -1.66 -3.70
CA CYS A 116 -10.79 -0.59 -4.38
C CYS A 116 -12.13 -1.08 -4.93
N GLU A 117 -12.15 -2.27 -5.55
CA GLU A 117 -13.38 -2.92 -6.03
C GLU A 117 -14.44 -3.06 -4.93
N GLU A 118 -14.03 -3.52 -3.75
CA GLU A 118 -14.95 -3.70 -2.62
C GLU A 118 -15.49 -2.37 -2.08
N GLN A 119 -14.64 -1.33 -2.05
CA GLN A 119 -15.01 -0.01 -1.55
C GLN A 119 -15.88 0.78 -2.53
N LEU A 120 -15.69 0.57 -3.84
CA LEU A 120 -16.45 1.23 -4.89
C LEU A 120 -17.71 0.46 -5.29
N GLY A 121 -17.79 -0.83 -4.96
CA GLY A 121 -18.86 -1.73 -5.42
C GLY A 121 -18.76 -2.11 -6.90
N ALA A 122 -17.65 -1.78 -7.56
CA ALA A 122 -17.37 -2.08 -8.96
C ALA A 122 -15.86 -2.12 -9.20
N ALA A 123 -15.42 -2.88 -10.20
CA ALA A 123 -14.01 -2.97 -10.56
C ALA A 123 -13.47 -1.57 -10.99
N PRO A 124 -12.37 -1.09 -10.42
CA PRO A 124 -11.77 0.18 -10.82
C PRO A 124 -11.15 0.07 -12.21
N LEU A 125 -11.13 1.19 -12.94
CA LEU A 125 -10.37 1.30 -14.19
C LEU A 125 -8.87 1.36 -13.87
N VAL A 126 -8.16 0.27 -14.14
CA VAL A 126 -6.74 0.09 -13.82
C VAL A 126 -5.88 1.14 -14.53
N GLU A 127 -6.22 1.45 -15.78
CA GLU A 127 -5.51 2.42 -16.61
C GLU A 127 -5.63 3.83 -16.05
N SER A 128 -6.84 4.24 -15.63
CA SER A 128 -7.06 5.54 -15.00
C SER A 128 -6.27 5.67 -13.70
N PHE A 129 -6.31 4.64 -12.84
CA PHE A 129 -5.51 4.61 -11.61
C PHE A 129 -4.02 4.77 -11.89
N ALA A 130 -3.50 4.01 -12.87
CA ALA A 130 -2.09 4.05 -13.23
C ALA A 130 -1.68 5.42 -13.79
N SER A 131 -2.49 6.01 -14.68
CA SER A 131 -2.23 7.32 -15.26
C SER A 131 -2.26 8.44 -14.22
N GLU A 132 -3.27 8.46 -13.34
CA GLU A 132 -3.37 9.47 -12.28
C GLU A 132 -2.22 9.34 -11.26
N LEU A 133 -1.91 8.11 -10.84
CA LEU A 133 -0.76 7.87 -9.95
C LEU A 133 0.55 8.31 -10.61
N HIS A 134 0.75 8.02 -11.89
CA HIS A 134 1.94 8.44 -12.62
C HIS A 134 2.06 9.97 -12.68
N GLN A 135 0.96 10.67 -12.94
CA GLN A 135 0.93 12.13 -12.97
C GLN A 135 1.29 12.70 -11.58
N MET A 136 0.64 12.23 -10.52
CA MET A 136 0.92 12.71 -9.15
C MET A 136 2.35 12.44 -8.72
N LEU A 137 2.92 11.28 -9.09
CA LEU A 137 4.32 10.97 -8.81
C LEU A 137 5.26 11.91 -9.56
N THR A 138 4.96 12.22 -10.81
CA THR A 138 5.73 13.17 -11.64
C THR A 138 5.68 14.57 -11.05
N ASP A 139 4.53 15.03 -10.57
CA ASP A 139 4.39 16.35 -9.93
C ASP A 139 5.25 16.47 -8.66
N VAL A 140 5.41 15.37 -7.90
CA VAL A 140 6.17 15.35 -6.65
C VAL A 140 7.68 15.14 -6.87
N LEU A 141 8.04 14.26 -7.80
CA LEU A 141 9.42 13.84 -8.05
C LEU A 141 10.13 14.65 -9.13
N GLY A 142 9.39 15.40 -9.96
CA GLY A 142 9.86 15.96 -11.22
C GLY A 142 9.84 14.91 -12.34
N GLU A 143 10.28 15.30 -13.55
CA GLU A 143 10.35 14.38 -14.70
C GLU A 143 11.12 13.10 -14.33
N LEU A 144 10.38 11.98 -14.30
CA LEU A 144 10.96 10.68 -14.10
C LEU A 144 11.70 10.29 -15.37
N ARG A 145 13.03 10.13 -15.29
CA ARG A 145 13.78 9.50 -16.37
C ARG A 145 13.25 8.10 -16.57
N THR A 146 12.55 7.87 -17.66
CA THR A 146 12.15 6.53 -18.10
C THR A 146 13.41 5.77 -18.47
N HIS A 147 13.82 4.83 -17.61
CA HIS A 147 14.80 3.84 -18.03
C HIS A 147 14.08 2.84 -18.93
N PRO A 148 14.63 2.50 -20.11
CA PRO A 148 14.06 1.45 -20.94
C PRO A 148 13.91 0.18 -20.09
N VAL A 149 12.73 -0.44 -20.13
CA VAL A 149 12.57 -1.79 -19.61
C VAL A 149 13.46 -2.67 -20.48
N ALA A 150 14.45 -3.32 -19.88
CA ALA A 150 15.25 -4.30 -20.60
C ALA A 150 14.31 -5.41 -21.10
N ALA A 151 14.31 -5.61 -22.42
CA ALA A 151 13.56 -6.68 -23.09
C ALA A 151 14.05 -8.07 -22.67
#